data_AF-A0A957R3P4-F1
#
_entry.id   AF-A0A957R3P4-F1
#
_cell.length_a   1.000
_cell.length_b   1.000
_cell.length_c   1.000
_cell.angle_alpha   90.00
_cell.angle_beta   90.00
_cell.angle_gamma   90.00
#
_symmetry.space_group_name_H-M   'P 1'
#
loop_
_entity.id
_entity.type
_entity.pdbx_description
1 polymer ?
#
loop_
_entity_poly.entity_id
_entity_poly.type
_entity_poly.pdbx_seq_one_letter_code
_entity_poly.pdbx_strand_id
1 'polypeptide(L)'
;MSTLEQLREQYEAYKAMGLKLNMQRGQPSDADFDLSNQLLTIVDESDYVTPSGLDIRNYPGGVAGLPEARELFGSLLGAKASETIVGNNASLEIMSH
;
A
#
# COMPACT_ATOMS: atom_id res chain seq x y z
N MET A 1 6.89 26.34 33.10
CA MET A 1 6.72 26.93 31.75
C MET A 1 8.08 27.43 31.31
N SER A 2 8.60 27.00 30.16
CA SER A 2 9.89 27.46 29.66
C SER A 2 9.80 28.91 29.19
N THR A 3 10.82 29.71 29.47
CA THR A 3 10.87 31.12 29.04
C THR A 3 11.26 31.22 27.56
N LEU A 4 10.98 32.38 26.93
CA LEU A 4 11.35 32.64 25.54
C LEU A 4 12.86 32.48 25.28
N GLU A 5 13.69 32.88 26.25
CA GLU A 5 15.15 32.77 26.16
C GLU A 5 15.60 31.31 26.08
N GLN A 6 15.03 30.44 26.93
CA GLN A 6 15.32 29.01 26.92
C GLN A 6 14.94 28.34 25.60
N LEU A 7 13.81 28.72 25.00
CA LEU A 7 13.40 28.18 23.69
C LEU A 7 14.32 28.64 22.55
N ARG A 8 14.83 29.87 22.60
CA ARG A 8 15.79 30.39 21.61
C ARG A 8 17.13 29.66 21.71
N GLU A 9 17.61 29.43 22.93
CA GLU A 9 18.84 28.67 23.15
C GLU A 9 18.73 27.25 22.59
N GLN A 10 17.62 26.56 22.83
CA GLN A 10 17.36 25.23 22.25
C GLN A 10 17.30 25.25 20.72
N TYR A 11 16.64 26.25 20.13
CA TYR A 11 16.57 26.38 18.67
C TYR A 11 17.96 26.59 18.04
N GLU A 12 18.77 27.50 18.58
CA GLU A 12 20.13 27.73 18.06
C GLU A 12 21.02 26.49 18.25
N ALA A 13 20.85 25.74 19.35
CA ALA A 13 21.51 24.45 19.53
C ALA A 13 21.14 23.45 18.42
N TYR A 14 19.85 23.28 18.10
CA TYR A 14 19.43 22.39 17.00
C TYR A 14 19.91 22.88 15.63
N LYS A 15 19.88 24.18 15.39
CA LYS A 15 20.36 24.78 14.13
C LYS A 15 21.87 24.54 13.94
N ALA A 16 22.66 24.66 15.02
CA ALA A 16 24.09 24.40 15.00
C ALA A 16 24.44 22.93 14.67
N MET A 17 23.51 21.98 14.87
CA MET A 17 23.71 20.58 14.51
C MET A 17 23.68 20.32 12.99
N GLY A 18 23.24 21.28 12.17
CA GLY A 18 23.28 21.16 10.70
C GLY A 18 22.48 19.98 10.13
N LEU A 19 21.41 19.59 10.81
CA LEU A 19 20.61 18.41 10.48
C LEU A 19 19.97 18.50 9.09
N LYS A 20 19.90 17.38 8.37
CA LYS A 20 19.26 17.24 7.06
C LYS A 20 18.14 16.21 7.10
N LEU A 21 17.16 16.44 7.97
CA LEU A 21 16.01 15.55 8.14
C LEU A 21 14.91 15.88 7.13
N ASN A 22 14.20 14.86 6.64
CA ASN A 22 13.04 15.01 5.76
C ASN A 22 11.83 14.30 6.37
N MET A 23 10.80 15.06 6.72
CA MET A 23 9.53 14.55 7.29
C MET A 23 8.35 14.69 6.32
N GLN A 24 8.61 14.90 5.02
CA GLN A 24 7.57 15.15 4.01
C GLN A 24 7.04 13.86 3.35
N ARG A 25 7.71 12.72 3.55
CA ARG A 25 7.43 11.48 2.82
C ARG A 25 6.29 10.70 3.47
N GLY A 26 5.12 10.70 2.82
CA GLY A 26 3.98 9.84 3.14
C GLY A 26 4.07 8.45 2.52
N GLN A 27 5.25 7.83 2.54
CA GLN A 27 5.48 6.51 1.93
C GLN A 27 6.12 5.54 2.93
N PRO A 28 5.95 4.23 2.73
CA PRO A 28 6.57 3.23 3.59
C PRO A 28 8.10 3.35 3.64
N SER A 29 8.67 2.85 4.73
CA SER A 29 10.10 2.69 4.91
C SER A 29 10.62 1.42 4.26
N ASP A 30 11.94 1.27 4.17
CA ASP A 30 12.57 0.05 3.62
C ASP A 30 12.18 -1.21 4.41
N ALA A 31 12.07 -1.09 5.74
CA ALA A 31 11.64 -2.19 6.59
C ALA A 31 10.18 -2.63 6.33
N ASP A 32 9.31 -1.71 5.89
CA ASP A 32 7.94 -2.04 5.51
C ASP A 32 7.90 -2.78 4.16
N PHE A 33 8.78 -2.41 3.21
CA PHE A 33 8.92 -3.16 1.96
C PHE A 33 9.43 -4.57 2.20
N ASP A 34 10.36 -4.75 3.15
CA ASP A 34 10.94 -6.05 3.47
C ASP A 34 9.89 -7.09 3.91
N LEU A 35 8.82 -6.66 4.58
CA LEU A 35 7.70 -7.53 4.96
C LEU A 35 7.02 -8.20 3.75
N SER A 36 7.11 -7.58 2.57
CA SER A 36 6.45 -8.03 1.35
C SER A 36 7.39 -8.65 0.32
N ASN A 37 8.69 -8.81 0.62
CA ASN A 37 9.68 -9.33 -0.32
C ASN A 37 9.30 -10.71 -0.91
N GLN A 38 8.59 -11.56 -0.15
CA GLN A 38 8.16 -12.87 -0.63
C GLN A 38 7.20 -12.77 -1.83
N LEU A 39 6.39 -11.70 -1.93
CA LEU A 39 5.46 -11.49 -3.04
C LEU A 39 6.17 -11.40 -4.40
N LEU A 40 7.47 -11.07 -4.43
CA LEU A 40 8.26 -11.03 -5.66
C LEU A 40 8.46 -12.41 -6.30
N THR A 41 8.24 -13.49 -5.54
CA THR A 41 8.59 -14.86 -5.96
C THR A 41 7.52 -15.90 -5.65
N ILE A 42 6.41 -15.51 -5.01
CA ILE A 42 5.40 -16.46 -4.51
C ILE A 42 4.50 -17.05 -5.60
N VAL A 43 4.47 -16.45 -6.79
CA VAL A 43 3.68 -16.94 -7.93
C VAL A 43 4.63 -17.56 -8.93
N ASP A 44 4.43 -18.83 -9.24
CA ASP A 44 5.18 -19.55 -10.26
C ASP A 44 4.27 -20.10 -11.37
N GLU A 45 4.86 -20.89 -12.27
CA GLU A 45 4.18 -21.53 -13.40
C GLU A 45 3.09 -22.53 -13.00
N SER A 46 2.92 -22.86 -11.72
CA SER A 46 1.85 -23.71 -11.22
C SER A 46 0.65 -22.92 -10.64
N ASP A 47 0.80 -21.61 -10.43
CA ASP A 47 -0.17 -20.76 -9.72
C ASP A 47 -1.11 -19.95 -10.62
N TYR A 48 -1.09 -20.18 -11.93
CA TYR A 48 -1.88 -19.39 -12.88
C TYR A 48 -3.36 -19.79 -12.97
N VAL A 49 -3.77 -20.89 -12.31
CA VAL A 49 -5.17 -21.31 -12.25
C VAL A 49 -5.75 -20.97 -10.89
N THR A 50 -6.76 -20.10 -10.84
CA THR A 50 -7.40 -19.69 -9.59
C THR A 50 -8.23 -20.82 -8.97
N PRO A 51 -8.62 -20.72 -7.68
CA PRO A 51 -9.58 -21.63 -7.06
C PRO A 51 -10.92 -21.78 -7.82
N SER A 52 -11.39 -20.73 -8.49
CA SER A 52 -12.57 -20.77 -9.37
C SER A 52 -12.31 -21.41 -10.75
N GLY A 53 -11.10 -21.91 -11.00
CA GLY A 53 -10.70 -22.59 -12.23
C GLY A 53 -10.34 -21.64 -13.37
N LEU A 54 -10.05 -20.37 -13.10
CA LEU A 54 -9.74 -19.38 -14.12
C LEU A 54 -8.23 -19.38 -14.42
N ASP A 55 -7.87 -19.47 -15.70
CA ASP A 55 -6.48 -19.28 -16.15
C ASP A 55 -6.18 -17.79 -16.32
N ILE A 56 -5.48 -17.20 -15.34
CA ILE A 56 -5.23 -15.75 -15.24
C ILE A 56 -4.28 -15.21 -16.32
N ARG A 57 -3.71 -16.07 -17.17
CA ARG A 57 -2.87 -15.65 -18.30
C ARG A 57 -3.71 -15.16 -19.48
N ASN A 58 -5.03 -15.34 -19.42
CA ASN A 58 -5.98 -14.87 -20.43
C ASN A 58 -6.89 -13.76 -19.85
N TYR A 59 -8.09 -13.54 -20.40
CA TYR A 59 -9.04 -12.52 -19.95
C TYR A 59 -10.20 -13.02 -19.03
N PRO A 60 -10.01 -13.91 -18.03
CA PRO A 60 -11.13 -14.50 -17.29
C PRO A 60 -11.66 -13.64 -16.13
N GLY A 61 -10.91 -12.63 -15.68
CA GLY A 61 -11.21 -11.86 -14.47
C GLY A 61 -12.36 -10.85 -14.60
N GLY A 62 -12.90 -10.67 -15.82
CA GLY A 62 -13.93 -9.67 -16.10
C GLY A 62 -13.53 -8.24 -15.71
N VAL A 63 -14.49 -7.34 -15.71
CA VAL A 63 -14.24 -5.91 -15.42
C VAL A 63 -14.10 -5.64 -13.91
N ALA A 64 -14.66 -6.51 -13.07
CA ALA A 64 -14.69 -6.31 -11.60
C ALA A 64 -13.45 -6.86 -10.87
N GLY A 65 -12.58 -7.59 -11.57
CA GLY A 65 -11.44 -8.29 -10.99
C GLY A 65 -11.77 -9.71 -10.51
N LEU A 66 -10.73 -10.46 -10.11
CA LEU A 66 -10.83 -11.87 -9.71
C LEU A 66 -11.83 -12.07 -8.57
N PRO A 67 -12.73 -13.08 -8.64
CA PRO A 67 -13.70 -13.37 -7.59
C PRO A 67 -13.07 -13.53 -6.21
N GLU A 68 -11.95 -14.25 -6.13
CA GLU A 68 -11.24 -14.56 -4.88
C GLU A 68 -10.63 -13.30 -4.26
N ALA A 69 -10.10 -12.39 -5.08
CA ALA A 69 -9.58 -11.12 -4.60
C ALA A 69 -10.70 -10.23 -4.04
N ARG A 70 -11.86 -10.20 -4.73
CA ARG A 70 -13.03 -9.44 -4.27
C ARG A 70 -13.60 -10.00 -2.96
N GLU A 71 -13.60 -11.32 -2.79
CA GLU A 71 -14.02 -11.96 -1.55
C GLU A 71 -13.07 -11.63 -0.39
N LEU A 72 -11.75 -11.76 -0.62
CA LEU A 72 -10.72 -11.45 0.38
C LEU A 72 -10.78 -10.00 0.85
N PHE A 73 -10.72 -9.04 -0.09
CA PHE A 73 -10.67 -7.63 0.24
C PHE A 73 -12.04 -7.05 0.66
N GLY A 74 -13.13 -7.57 0.11
CA GLY A 74 -14.48 -7.22 0.56
C GLY A 74 -14.67 -7.58 2.04
N SER A 75 -14.28 -8.80 2.42
CA SER A 75 -14.34 -9.26 3.81
C SER A 75 -13.46 -8.42 4.74
N LEU A 76 -12.25 -8.08 4.30
CA LEU A 76 -11.33 -7.22 5.06
C LEU A 76 -11.90 -5.82 5.33
N LEU A 77 -12.66 -5.27 4.38
CA LEU A 77 -13.24 -3.94 4.45
C LEU A 77 -14.68 -3.91 4.99
N GLY A 78 -15.26 -5.07 5.32
CA GLY A 78 -16.64 -5.18 5.78
C GLY A 78 -17.70 -4.94 4.68
N ALA A 79 -17.36 -5.23 3.43
CA ALA A 79 -18.23 -5.12 2.26
C ALA A 79 -18.53 -6.50 1.66
N LYS A 80 -19.60 -6.63 0.88
CA LYS A 80 -19.84 -7.87 0.11
C LYS A 80 -18.89 -7.94 -1.08
N ALA A 81 -18.53 -9.14 -1.51
CA ALA A 81 -17.78 -9.35 -2.75
C ALA A 81 -18.49 -8.70 -3.96
N SER A 82 -19.83 -8.74 -3.99
CA SER A 82 -20.67 -8.09 -5.02
C SER A 82 -20.57 -6.57 -5.04
N GLU A 83 -20.18 -5.95 -3.92
CA GLU A 83 -20.02 -4.51 -3.73
C GLU A 83 -18.54 -4.08 -3.89
N THR A 84 -17.63 -5.03 -4.17
CA THR A 84 -16.18 -4.83 -4.23
C THR A 84 -15.68 -4.97 -5.67
N ILE A 85 -14.79 -4.06 -6.09
CA ILE A 85 -14.04 -4.12 -7.35
C ILE A 85 -12.55 -4.16 -7.03
N VAL A 86 -11.79 -5.01 -7.73
CA VAL A 86 -10.32 -5.06 -7.64
C VAL A 86 -9.75 -4.65 -8.99
N GLY A 87 -9.10 -3.47 -9.01
CA GLY A 87 -8.45 -2.92 -10.19
C GLY A 87 -6.93 -3.10 -10.19
N ASN A 88 -6.24 -2.24 -10.93
CA ASN A 88 -4.78 -2.19 -10.96
C ASN A 88 -4.21 -1.52 -9.69
N ASN A 89 -2.94 -1.13 -9.72
CA ASN A 89 -2.16 -0.68 -8.56
C ASN A 89 -2.44 0.74 -8.06
N ALA A 90 -3.44 1.45 -8.59
CA ALA A 90 -3.71 2.85 -8.25
C ALA A 90 -5.22 3.12 -8.09
N SER A 91 -5.69 3.27 -6.84
CA SER A 91 -7.09 3.63 -6.59
C SER A 91 -7.45 5.04 -7.07
N LEU A 92 -6.48 5.96 -7.08
CA LEU A 92 -6.71 7.34 -7.55
C LEU A 92 -7.08 7.40 -9.03
N GLU A 93 -6.57 6.46 -9.84
CA GLU A 93 -6.94 6.33 -11.25
C GLU A 93 -8.45 6.04 -11.37
N ILE A 94 -8.96 5.08 -10.58
CA ILE A 94 -10.38 4.73 -10.55
C ILE A 94 -11.25 5.89 -10.08
N MET A 95 -10.81 6.63 -9.04
CA MET A 95 -11.55 7.77 -8.48
C MET A 95 -11.58 9.00 -9.40
N SER A 96 -10.65 9.08 -10.35
CA SER A 96 -10.52 10.25 -11.24
C SER A 96 -11.49 10.25 -12.42
N HIS A 97 -12.28 9.18 -12.58
CA HIS A 97 -13.29 8.98 -13.61
C HIS A 97 -14.69 9.02 -13.01
#